data_AF-A0A8T2HDA6-F1
#
_entry.id   AF-A0A8T2HDA6-F1
#
_cell.length_a   1.000
_cell.length_b   1.000
_cell.length_c   1.000
_cell.angle_alpha   90.00
_cell.angle_beta   90.00
_cell.angle_gamma   90.00
#
_symmetry.space_group_name_H-M   'P 1'
#
loop_
_entity.id
_entity.type
_entity.pdbx_description
1 polymer ?
#
loop_
_entity_poly.entity_id
_entity_poly.type
_entity_poly.pdbx_seq_one_letter_code
_entity_poly.pdbx_strand_id
1 'polypeptide(L)'
;MSAVAINHFFGLPETIEKLILPISRSGESNNESRGRGSSNNIPIDILESPKKYIFYLDIPGISKSDIQVTVEEERTLVIKSNGKRKRDDDESEEGSKYIRLERRLAQNLVKKFRLPEDADMASVTAKYQEGVLTVVIKKLPPQPPKPKTVQIAVS
;
A
#
# COMPACT_ATOMS: atom_id res chain seq x y z
N MET A 1 -29.97 -27.79 6.43
CA MET A 1 -29.61 -26.67 5.54
C MET A 1 -28.99 -25.59 6.40
N SER A 2 -27.66 -25.47 6.37
CA SER A 2 -26.92 -24.58 7.27
C SER A 2 -26.81 -23.20 6.62
N ALA A 3 -27.30 -22.17 7.30
CA ALA A 3 -27.18 -20.78 6.89
C ALA A 3 -25.74 -20.30 7.06
N VAL A 4 -25.09 -19.90 5.96
CA VAL A 4 -23.82 -19.18 6.00
C VAL A 4 -24.14 -17.73 6.32
N ALA A 5 -23.89 -17.33 7.56
CA ALA A 5 -23.92 -15.94 7.97
C ALA A 5 -22.73 -15.21 7.31
N ILE A 6 -23.03 -14.39 6.31
CA ILE A 6 -22.08 -13.45 5.71
C ILE A 6 -22.05 -12.22 6.59
N ASN A 7 -21.17 -12.20 7.59
CA ASN A 7 -20.84 -10.97 8.30
C ASN A 7 -19.85 -10.18 7.42
N HIS A 8 -20.37 -9.23 6.63
CA HIS A 8 -19.56 -8.19 5.98
C HIS A 8 -19.01 -7.25 7.06
N PHE A 9 -17.71 -7.31 7.32
CA PHE A 9 -17.06 -6.53 8.39
C PHE A 9 -16.92 -5.04 8.07
N PHE A 10 -16.95 -4.63 6.78
CA PHE A 10 -16.84 -3.21 6.39
C PHE A 10 -17.63 -2.75 5.14
N GLY A 11 -18.51 -3.58 4.56
CA GLY A 11 -19.34 -3.17 3.41
C GLY A 11 -18.57 -2.83 2.12
N LEU A 12 -17.32 -3.28 2.01
CA LEU A 12 -16.48 -3.10 0.82
C LEU A 12 -16.64 -4.31 -0.12
N PRO A 13 -16.56 -4.12 -1.45
CA PRO A 13 -16.42 -5.22 -2.40
C PRO A 13 -15.22 -6.12 -2.03
N GLU A 14 -15.35 -7.45 -2.17
CA GLU A 14 -14.30 -8.42 -1.78
C GLU A 14 -12.92 -8.14 -2.42
N THR A 15 -12.91 -7.50 -3.60
CA THR A 15 -11.68 -7.07 -4.28
C THR A 15 -10.91 -6.02 -3.51
N ILE A 16 -11.61 -5.15 -2.76
CA ILE A 16 -11.05 -4.07 -1.95
C ILE A 16 -10.63 -4.59 -0.57
N GLU A 17 -11.32 -5.58 0.00
CA GLU A 17 -10.86 -6.22 1.24
C GLU A 17 -9.47 -6.85 1.08
N LYS A 18 -9.18 -7.44 -0.09
CA LYS A 18 -7.84 -7.98 -0.42
C LYS A 18 -6.76 -6.91 -0.60
N LEU A 19 -7.14 -5.66 -0.86
CA LEU A 19 -6.22 -4.52 -0.98
C LEU A 19 -5.81 -3.98 0.41
N ILE A 20 -6.70 -4.12 1.40
CA ILE A 20 -6.59 -3.49 2.72
C ILE A 20 -6.06 -4.47 3.79
N LEU A 21 -6.38 -5.76 3.70
CA LEU A 21 -6.00 -6.72 4.74
C LEU A 21 -4.55 -7.23 4.56
N PRO A 22 -3.75 -7.24 5.65
CA PRO A 22 -2.44 -7.89 5.63
C PRO A 22 -2.64 -9.40 5.42
N ILE A 23 -1.95 -9.94 4.42
CA ILE A 23 -1.98 -11.36 4.04
C ILE A 23 -1.61 -12.20 5.27
N SER A 24 -2.61 -12.78 5.91
CA SER A 24 -2.43 -13.83 6.90
C SER A 24 -2.39 -15.16 6.15
N ARG A 25 -1.19 -15.67 5.87
CA ARG A 25 -0.99 -17.04 5.39
C ARG A 25 -1.22 -18.01 6.56
N SER A 26 -2.19 -18.90 6.41
CA SER A 26 -2.42 -20.04 7.30
C SER A 26 -1.45 -21.18 6.97
N GLY A 27 -0.76 -21.72 7.98
CA GLY A 27 -0.15 -23.07 7.92
C GLY A 27 1.33 -23.19 8.28
N GLU A 28 1.58 -23.53 9.55
CA GLU A 28 2.69 -24.30 10.16
C GLU A 28 4.15 -23.78 10.22
N SER A 29 4.55 -23.53 11.48
CA SER A 29 5.83 -23.76 12.20
C SER A 29 7.17 -23.70 11.45
N ASN A 30 7.94 -22.63 11.69
CA ASN A 30 9.00 -22.61 12.72
C ASN A 30 9.82 -21.32 12.65
N ASN A 31 10.00 -20.73 13.83
CA ASN A 31 11.06 -19.81 14.24
C ASN A 31 11.86 -19.06 13.14
N GLU A 32 11.29 -18.00 12.59
CA GLU A 32 12.07 -16.81 12.22
C GLU A 32 11.24 -15.58 12.57
N SER A 33 11.82 -14.76 13.45
CA SER A 33 11.57 -13.32 13.60
C SER A 33 10.28 -12.86 12.95
N ARG A 34 9.19 -12.83 13.74
CA ARG A 34 8.00 -12.05 13.42
C ARG A 34 8.50 -10.66 13.01
N GLY A 35 8.57 -10.44 11.70
CA GLY A 35 8.81 -9.16 11.09
C GLY A 35 7.62 -8.33 11.49
N ARG A 36 7.72 -7.75 12.68
CA ARG A 36 6.96 -6.61 13.16
C ARG A 36 7.34 -5.49 12.20
N GLY A 37 6.81 -5.57 10.98
CA GLY A 37 6.98 -4.57 9.95
C GLY A 37 6.42 -3.31 10.58
N SER A 38 7.33 -2.45 11.02
CA SER A 38 7.05 -1.24 11.77
C SER A 38 5.84 -0.59 11.15
N SER A 39 4.71 -0.61 11.86
CA SER A 39 3.51 0.12 11.47
C SER A 39 3.81 1.60 11.66
N ASN A 40 4.59 2.13 10.72
CA ASN A 40 4.71 3.54 10.49
C ASN A 40 3.34 3.97 9.98
N ASN A 41 2.56 4.57 10.90
CA ASN A 41 1.26 5.20 10.66
C ASN A 41 1.44 6.44 9.77
N ILE A 42 1.93 6.23 8.55
CA ILE A 42 1.80 7.20 7.48
C ILE A 42 0.37 7.05 6.95
N PRO A 43 -0.43 8.14 6.99
CA PRO A 43 -1.77 8.13 6.44
C PRO A 43 -1.67 7.95 4.92
N ILE A 44 -2.66 7.23 4.39
CA ILE A 44 -2.76 6.99 2.96
C ILE A 44 -4.22 7.00 2.55
N ASP A 45 -4.50 7.71 1.46
CA ASP A 45 -5.77 7.64 0.77
C ASP A 45 -5.61 6.91 -0.57
N ILE A 46 -6.57 6.07 -0.91
CA ILE A 46 -6.61 5.35 -2.18
C ILE A 46 -7.91 5.73 -2.87
N LEU A 47 -7.79 6.40 -4.01
CA LEU A 47 -8.92 6.79 -4.86
C LEU A 47 -8.96 5.89 -6.09
N GLU A 48 -10.05 5.16 -6.24
CA GLU A 48 -10.41 4.53 -7.50
C GLU A 48 -11.25 5.48 -8.34
N SER A 49 -10.86 5.64 -9.61
CA SER A 49 -11.63 6.34 -10.63
C SER A 49 -11.91 5.38 -11.80
N PRO A 50 -12.88 5.68 -12.68
CA PRO A 50 -13.18 4.82 -13.83
C PRO A 50 -11.98 4.53 -14.76
N LYS A 51 -10.93 5.36 -14.71
CA LYS A 51 -9.76 5.26 -15.61
C LYS A 51 -8.44 4.95 -14.89
N LYS A 52 -8.38 5.04 -13.55
CA LYS A 52 -7.11 4.98 -12.81
C LYS A 52 -7.32 4.73 -11.31
N TYR A 53 -6.26 4.23 -10.69
CA TYR A 53 -6.04 4.21 -9.24
C TYR A 53 -5.07 5.33 -8.86
N ILE A 54 -5.34 6.01 -7.76
CA ILE A 54 -4.50 7.07 -7.22
C ILE A 54 -4.25 6.82 -5.74
N PHE A 55 -2.99 6.88 -5.33
CA PHE A 55 -2.56 6.73 -3.95
C PHE A 55 -1.96 8.06 -3.48
N TYR A 56 -2.43 8.59 -2.36
CA TYR A 56 -1.91 9.79 -1.72
C TYR A 56 -1.30 9.42 -0.39
N LEU A 57 0.00 9.63 -0.20
CA LEU A 57 0.71 9.34 1.05
C LEU A 57 1.34 10.61 1.60
N ASP A 58 1.04 10.92 2.86
CA ASP A 58 1.66 12.07 3.54
C ASP A 58 3.01 11.66 4.14
N ILE A 59 4.08 12.05 3.48
CA ILE A 59 5.46 11.74 3.88
C ILE A 59 6.26 13.03 4.10
N PRO A 60 5.78 14.00 4.92
CA PRO A 60 6.46 15.29 5.05
C PRO A 60 7.85 15.14 5.69
N GLY A 61 8.79 15.99 5.25
CA GLY A 61 10.15 16.06 5.81
C GLY A 61 11.07 14.90 5.43
N ILE A 62 10.71 14.11 4.42
CA ILE A 62 11.58 13.12 3.77
C ILE A 62 12.00 13.62 2.40
N SER A 63 13.27 13.44 2.05
CA SER A 63 13.81 13.81 0.74
C SER A 63 13.25 12.91 -0.35
N LYS A 64 12.95 13.48 -1.53
CA LYS A 64 12.47 12.71 -2.69
C LYS A 64 13.41 11.57 -3.09
N SER A 65 14.73 11.79 -2.96
CA SER A 65 15.77 10.81 -3.26
C SER A 65 15.66 9.53 -2.44
N ASP A 66 15.07 9.62 -1.25
CA ASP A 66 15.00 8.52 -0.31
C ASP A 66 13.74 7.67 -0.50
N ILE A 67 12.81 8.13 -1.36
CA ILE A 67 11.53 7.49 -1.65
C ILE A 67 11.66 6.65 -2.91
N GLN A 68 11.32 5.38 -2.80
CA GLN A 68 11.29 4.43 -3.89
C GLN A 68 9.87 3.91 -4.10
N VAL A 69 9.44 3.89 -5.37
CA VAL A 69 8.15 3.32 -5.80
C VAL A 69 8.44 2.27 -6.86
N THR A 70 8.02 1.03 -6.61
CA THR A 70 8.23 -0.11 -7.51
C THR A 70 6.96 -0.93 -7.64
N VAL A 71 6.81 -1.64 -8.75
CA VAL A 71 5.81 -2.70 -8.90
C VAL A 71 6.54 -4.03 -9.02
N GLU A 72 6.30 -4.93 -8.07
CA GLU A 72 6.87 -6.29 -8.02
C GLU A 72 5.99 -7.27 -8.86
N GLU A 73 6.55 -8.42 -9.25
CA GLU A 73 5.97 -9.39 -10.20
C GLU A 73 4.55 -9.85 -9.83
N GLU A 74 4.22 -9.95 -8.54
CA GLU A 74 2.89 -10.35 -8.06
C GLU A 74 1.85 -9.22 -8.10
N ARG A 75 1.95 -8.30 -9.07
CA ARG A 75 1.08 -7.10 -9.18
C ARG A 75 1.07 -6.28 -7.89
N THR A 76 2.20 -6.19 -7.20
CA THR A 76 2.26 -5.52 -5.89
C THR A 76 2.97 -4.18 -6.04
N LEU A 77 2.23 -3.09 -5.81
CA LEU A 77 2.80 -1.76 -5.66
C LEU A 77 3.52 -1.69 -4.31
N VAL A 78 4.78 -1.29 -4.33
CA VAL A 78 5.64 -1.20 -3.17
C VAL A 78 6.21 0.20 -3.07
N ILE A 79 5.91 0.87 -1.97
CA ILE A 79 6.43 2.20 -1.64
C ILE A 79 7.33 2.04 -0.42
N LYS A 80 8.62 2.35 -0.61
CA LYS A 80 9.65 2.22 0.42
C LYS A 80 10.36 3.55 0.61
N SER A 81 10.77 3.86 1.84
CA SER A 81 11.72 4.93 2.11
C SER A 81 12.58 4.57 3.30
N ASN A 82 13.90 4.65 3.11
CA ASN A 82 14.89 4.57 4.18
C ASN A 82 15.29 5.97 4.69
N GLY A 83 14.69 7.01 4.11
CA GLY A 83 14.89 8.38 4.54
C GLY A 83 14.38 8.57 5.95
N LYS A 84 15.17 9.27 6.76
CA LYS A 84 14.78 9.69 8.10
C LYS A 84 14.38 11.14 8.03
N ARG A 85 13.26 11.47 8.66
CA ARG A 85 12.93 12.85 8.94
C ARG A 85 14.05 13.42 9.81
N LYS A 86 14.80 14.38 9.28
CA LYS A 86 15.85 15.05 10.04
C LYS A 86 15.22 15.75 11.25
N ARG A 87 15.90 15.63 12.38
CA ARG A 87 15.71 16.52 13.51
C ARG A 87 16.93 17.41 13.51
N ASP A 88 16.70 18.68 13.82
CA ASP A 88 17.76 19.69 13.84
C ASP A 88 18.50 19.61 15.18
N ASP A 89 18.68 18.39 15.72
CA ASP A 89 19.29 18.14 17.03
C ASP A 89 20.72 18.74 17.07
N ASP A 90 21.43 18.67 15.94
CA ASP A 90 22.77 19.21 15.75
C ASP A 90 22.81 20.72 15.44
N GLU A 91 21.68 21.34 15.08
CA GLU A 91 21.56 22.80 14.85
C GLU A 91 20.93 23.52 16.06
N SER A 92 20.53 22.79 17.09
CA SER A 92 20.02 23.35 18.34
C SER A 92 21.13 24.09 19.09
N GLU A 93 20.82 25.26 19.64
CA GLU A 93 21.73 25.92 20.59
C GLU A 93 22.04 25.02 21.78
N GLU A 94 23.27 25.08 22.29
CA GLU A 94 23.70 24.31 23.45
C GLU A 94 22.74 24.54 24.65
N GLY A 95 22.19 23.45 25.20
CA GLY A 95 21.18 23.50 26.26
C GLY A 95 19.72 23.43 25.79
N SER A 96 19.47 23.40 24.47
CA SER A 96 18.14 23.18 23.92
C SER A 96 17.61 21.77 24.23
N LYS A 97 16.30 21.67 24.51
CA LYS A 97 15.62 20.40 24.72
C LYS A 97 14.22 20.41 24.12
N TYR A 98 13.78 19.28 23.58
CA TYR A 98 12.39 19.14 23.19
C TYR A 98 11.47 19.17 24.41
N ILE A 99 10.48 20.05 24.38
CA ILE A 99 9.40 20.08 25.38
C ILE A 99 8.33 19.03 25.04
N ARG A 100 8.11 18.75 23.75
CA ARG A 100 7.12 17.79 23.26
C ARG A 100 7.52 17.23 21.90
N LEU A 101 7.27 15.93 21.69
CA LEU A 101 7.59 15.21 20.45
C LEU A 101 6.38 14.38 20.00
N GLU A 102 5.52 14.95 19.16
CA GLU A 102 4.37 14.23 18.60
C GLU A 102 4.70 13.58 17.25
N ARG A 103 5.58 14.22 16.48
CA ARG A 103 6.00 13.76 15.17
C ARG A 103 6.88 12.53 15.30
N ARG A 104 6.42 11.42 14.74
CA ARG A 104 7.21 10.19 14.66
C ARG A 104 8.35 10.35 13.66
N LEU A 105 9.51 9.80 14.02
CA LEU A 105 10.60 9.58 13.09
C LEU A 105 10.24 8.35 12.27
N ALA A 106 9.73 8.55 11.05
CA ALA A 106 9.53 7.45 10.12
C ALA A 106 10.92 6.96 9.69
N GLN A 107 11.54 6.08 10.47
CA GLN A 107 12.90 5.63 10.20
C GLN A 107 12.97 4.63 9.05
N ASN A 108 11.85 3.98 8.68
CA ASN A 108 11.77 2.98 7.61
C ASN A 108 10.31 2.82 7.12
N LEU A 109 9.90 3.55 6.09
CA LEU A 109 8.57 3.40 5.49
C LEU A 109 8.56 2.19 4.55
N VAL A 110 7.62 1.28 4.74
CA VAL A 110 7.27 0.26 3.73
C VAL A 110 5.76 0.12 3.68
N LYS A 111 5.17 0.37 2.51
CA LYS A 111 3.76 0.11 2.22
C LYS A 111 3.67 -0.76 0.98
N LYS A 112 2.82 -1.79 1.03
CA LYS A 112 2.59 -2.71 -0.08
C LYS A 112 1.10 -2.79 -0.37
N PHE A 113 0.73 -2.70 -1.65
CA PHE A 113 -0.64 -2.77 -2.13
C PHE A 113 -0.74 -3.77 -3.27
N ARG A 114 -1.62 -4.76 -3.15
CA ARG A 114 -1.90 -5.70 -4.24
C ARG A 114 -2.82 -5.02 -5.25
N LEU A 115 -2.34 -4.79 -6.45
CA LEU A 115 -3.11 -4.10 -7.48
C LEU A 115 -4.21 -5.00 -8.06
N PRO A 116 -5.38 -4.43 -8.40
CA PRO A 116 -6.42 -5.11 -9.15
C PRO A 116 -5.96 -5.61 -10.52
N GLU A 117 -6.71 -6.57 -11.09
CA GLU A 117 -6.35 -7.18 -12.38
C GLU A 117 -6.46 -6.21 -13.56
N ASP A 118 -7.32 -5.20 -13.44
CA ASP A 118 -7.51 -4.15 -14.43
C ASP A 118 -6.52 -3.00 -14.24
N ALA A 119 -5.54 -3.08 -13.33
CA ALA A 119 -4.48 -2.08 -13.22
C ALA A 119 -3.37 -2.32 -14.26
N ASP A 120 -3.02 -1.28 -15.03
CA ASP A 120 -1.91 -1.31 -15.97
C ASP A 120 -0.59 -1.06 -15.24
N MET A 121 0.13 -2.15 -14.91
CA MET A 121 1.41 -2.11 -14.19
C MET A 121 2.50 -1.29 -14.90
N ALA A 122 2.44 -1.11 -16.22
CA ALA A 122 3.43 -0.35 -16.97
C ALA A 122 3.19 1.16 -16.89
N SER A 123 2.00 1.59 -16.44
CA SER A 123 1.57 3.00 -16.44
C SER A 123 1.87 3.77 -15.17
N VAL A 124 2.64 3.19 -14.25
CA VAL A 124 2.89 3.77 -12.91
C VAL A 124 3.66 5.08 -13.03
N THR A 125 3.09 6.13 -12.47
CA THR A 125 3.72 7.45 -12.37
C THR A 125 3.67 7.95 -10.94
N ALA A 126 4.69 8.68 -10.50
CA ALA A 126 4.79 9.20 -9.15
C ALA A 126 5.20 10.68 -9.15
N LYS A 127 4.53 11.49 -8.32
CA LYS A 127 4.86 12.88 -8.05
C LYS A 127 5.00 13.08 -6.55
N TYR A 128 6.01 13.83 -6.13
CA TYR A 128 6.19 14.22 -4.73
C TYR A 128 6.27 15.73 -4.65
N GLN A 129 5.30 16.35 -3.98
CA GLN A 129 5.17 17.79 -3.85
C GLN A 129 4.64 18.12 -2.46
N GLU A 130 5.23 19.11 -1.80
CA GLU A 130 4.74 19.64 -0.51
C GLU A 130 4.57 18.56 0.58
N GLY A 131 5.42 17.53 0.56
CA GLY A 131 5.36 16.43 1.52
C GLY A 131 4.34 15.34 1.20
N VAL A 132 3.64 15.41 0.07
CA VAL A 132 2.67 14.41 -0.37
C VAL A 132 3.21 13.63 -1.57
N LEU A 133 3.26 12.31 -1.45
CA LEU A 133 3.54 11.39 -2.56
C LEU A 133 2.23 10.98 -3.21
N THR A 134 2.07 11.32 -4.48
CA THR A 134 0.97 10.87 -5.33
C THR A 134 1.46 9.80 -6.30
N VAL A 135 0.90 8.60 -6.24
CA VAL A 135 1.16 7.52 -7.22
C VAL A 135 -0.09 7.28 -8.04
N VAL A 136 0.04 7.26 -9.36
CA VAL A 136 -1.07 7.06 -10.31
C VAL A 136 -0.80 5.84 -11.17
N ILE A 137 -1.81 4.97 -11.29
CA ILE A 137 -1.78 3.77 -12.13
C ILE A 137 -3.05 3.77 -12.98
N LYS A 138 -2.93 3.73 -14.30
CA LYS A 138 -4.08 3.68 -15.21
C LYS A 138 -4.76 2.32 -15.14
N LYS A 139 -6.03 2.28 -15.51
CA LYS A 139 -6.74 1.03 -15.76
C LYS A 139 -6.52 0.56 -17.19
N LEU A 140 -6.40 -0.74 -17.37
CA LEU A 140 -6.44 -1.40 -18.66
C LEU A 140 -7.81 -1.21 -19.30
N PRO A 141 -7.88 -1.11 -20.64
CA PRO A 141 -9.16 -1.11 -21.32
C PRO A 141 -9.94 -2.41 -21.01
N PRO A 142 -11.28 -2.36 -20.94
CA PRO A 142 -12.08 -3.54 -20.67
C PRO A 142 -11.79 -4.61 -21.73
N GLN A 143 -11.30 -5.78 -21.27
CA GLN A 143 -11.11 -6.91 -22.19
C GLN A 143 -12.49 -7.45 -22.61
N PRO A 144 -12.67 -7.82 -23.89
CA PRO A 144 -13.87 -8.53 -24.31
C PRO A 144 -14.00 -9.82 -23.51
N PRO A 145 -15.23 -10.24 -23.15
CA PRO A 145 -15.45 -11.42 -22.34
C PRO A 145 -14.81 -12.64 -23.02
N LYS A 146 -13.89 -13.30 -22.32
CA LYS A 146 -13.32 -14.56 -22.81
C LYS A 146 -14.42 -15.62 -22.81
N PRO A 147 -14.69 -16.30 -23.95
CA PRO A 147 -15.70 -17.34 -23.99
C PRO A 147 -15.32 -18.46 -23.01
N LYS A 148 -16.26 -18.84 -22.14
CA LYS A 148 -16.11 -20.01 -21.27
C LYS A 148 -16.70 -21.22 -21.97
N THR A 149 -15.85 -22.14 -22.43
CA THR A 149 -16.31 -23.45 -22.92
C THR A 149 -16.68 -24.30 -21.71
N VAL A 150 -17.95 -24.67 -21.59
CA VAL A 150 -18.42 -25.60 -20.57
C VAL A 150 -18.41 -27.00 -21.18
N GLN A 151 -17.73 -27.94 -20.53
CA GLN A 151 -17.80 -29.35 -20.92
C GLN A 151 -19.13 -29.95 -20.46
N ILE A 152 -19.83 -30.64 -21.36
CA ILE A 152 -21.06 -31.34 -21.05
C ILE A 152 -20.68 -32.67 -20.39
N ALA A 153 -21.06 -32.85 -19.13
CA ALA A 153 -20.96 -34.15 -18.47
C ALA A 153 -22.12 -35.03 -18.95
N VAL A 154 -21.80 -36.24 -19.43
CA VAL A 154 -22.80 -37.27 -19.73
C VAL A 154 -22.94 -38.15 -18.50
N SER A 155 -24.18 -38.37 -18.06
CA SER A 155 -24.57 -39.27 -16.96
C SER A 155 -24.63 -40.72 -17.43
#